data_AF-A0A941ED84-F1
#
_entry.id   AF-A0A941ED84-F1
#
_cell.length_a   1.000
_cell.length_b   1.000
_cell.length_c   1.000
_cell.angle_alpha   90.00
_cell.angle_beta   90.00
_cell.angle_gamma   90.00
#
_symmetry.space_group_name_H-M   'P 1'
#
loop_
_entity.id
_entity.type
_entity.pdbx_description
1 polymer ?
#
loop_
_entity_poly.entity_id
_entity_poly.type
_entity_poly.pdbx_seq_one_letter_code
_entity_poly.pdbx_strand_id
1 'polypeptide(L)'
;MSGAARVDYAAAAAEVLTGQDHENRVYELGGDPACTLAELAAEITRRSGTEVRYTDVPETAHARVLAEAGLSDALAHLLADADQGIRRGGCTPTAATWPA
;
A
#
# COMPACT_ATOMS: atom_id res chain seq x y z
N MET A 1 -6.86 -0.68 -1.06
CA MET A 1 -5.53 -0.37 -0.50
C MET A 1 -5.63 0.92 0.28
N SER A 2 -5.35 0.90 1.58
CA SER A 2 -5.37 2.05 2.49
C SER A 2 -3.92 2.48 2.74
N GLY A 3 -3.34 3.23 1.80
CA GLY A 3 -1.94 3.69 1.88
C GLY A 3 -1.86 5.11 2.44
N ALA A 4 -1.00 5.34 3.43
CA ALA A 4 -0.66 6.68 3.93
C ALA A 4 0.79 7.05 3.59
N ALA A 5 1.13 8.34 3.62
CA ALA A 5 2.50 8.76 3.41
C ALA A 5 3.36 8.40 4.63
N ARG A 6 4.68 8.24 4.43
CA ARG A 6 5.61 7.99 5.54
C ARG A 6 5.55 9.06 6.63
N VAL A 7 5.26 10.31 6.25
CA VAL A 7 5.12 11.43 7.21
C VAL A 7 3.92 11.24 8.13
N ASP A 8 2.82 10.67 7.63
CA ASP A 8 1.61 10.43 8.42
C ASP A 8 1.84 9.32 9.45
N TYR A 9 2.47 8.22 9.02
CA TYR A 9 2.90 7.16 9.95
C TYR A 9 3.92 7.67 10.98
N ALA A 10 4.85 8.54 10.58
CA ALA A 10 5.82 9.13 11.49
C ALA A 10 5.15 10.07 12.51
N ALA A 11 4.15 10.85 12.09
CA ALA A 11 3.36 11.70 12.98
C ALA A 11 2.59 10.86 14.01
N ALA A 12 1.90 9.81 13.56
CA ALA A 12 1.21 8.89 14.46
C ALA A 12 2.17 8.22 15.45
N ALA A 13 3.35 7.78 15.00
CA ALA A 13 4.37 7.20 15.87
C ALA A 13 4.89 8.22 16.90
N ALA A 14 5.14 9.47 16.49
CA ALA A 14 5.58 10.53 17.40
C ALA A 14 4.53 10.82 18.49
N GLU A 15 3.25 10.84 18.13
CA GLU A 15 2.15 11.00 19.08
C GLU A 15 2.09 9.83 20.06
N VAL A 16 2.11 8.58 19.58
CA VAL A 16 2.14 7.39 20.45
C VAL A 16 3.30 7.41 21.44
N LEU A 17 4.48 7.82 20.99
CA LEU A 17 5.70 7.81 21.82
C LEU A 17 5.77 8.94 22.85
N THR A 18 5.09 10.05 22.62
CA THR A 18 5.21 11.25 23.46
C THR A 18 3.92 11.62 24.20
N GLY A 19 2.78 11.08 23.77
CA GLY A 19 1.48 11.21 24.39
C GLY A 19 1.31 10.32 25.61
N GLN A 20 0.07 10.24 26.11
CA GLN A 20 -0.35 9.38 27.22
C GLN A 20 -1.49 8.48 26.74
N ASP A 21 -1.84 7.46 27.50
CA ASP A 21 -2.97 6.55 27.22
C ASP A 21 -2.83 5.70 25.94
N HIS A 22 -1.62 5.53 25.40
CA HIS A 22 -1.35 4.66 24.25
C HIS A 22 -0.87 3.25 24.66
N GLU A 23 -0.66 3.01 25.95
CA GLU A 23 -0.15 1.74 26.48
C GLU A 23 -1.13 0.59 26.24
N ASN A 24 -0.60 -0.58 25.91
CA ASN A 24 -1.38 -1.80 25.65
C ASN A 24 -2.45 -1.62 24.55
N ARG A 25 -2.23 -0.68 23.61
CA ARG A 25 -3.08 -0.50 22.44
C ARG A 25 -2.42 -1.03 21.18
N VAL A 26 -3.26 -1.53 20.27
CA VAL A 26 -2.87 -1.92 18.92
C VAL A 26 -3.64 -1.02 17.96
N TYR A 27 -2.91 -0.29 17.11
CA TYR A 27 -3.48 0.60 16.11
C TYR A 27 -3.25 0.03 14.72
N GLU A 28 -4.33 -0.11 13.96
CA GLU A 28 -4.26 -0.43 12.53
C GLU A 28 -4.21 0.89 11.74
N LEU A 29 -3.02 1.30 11.34
CA LEU A 29 -2.80 2.57 10.65
C LEU A 29 -2.87 2.38 9.13
N GLY A 30 -3.74 3.14 8.47
CA GLY A 30 -3.90 3.17 7.03
C GLY A 30 -4.43 4.52 6.56
N GLY A 31 -4.20 4.85 5.29
CA GLY A 31 -4.71 6.09 4.69
C GLY A 31 -6.17 5.98 4.22
N ASP A 32 -6.90 7.08 4.31
CA ASP A 32 -8.29 7.21 3.84
C ASP A 32 -8.40 8.35 2.81
N PRO A 33 -9.15 8.20 1.69
CA PRO A 33 -9.86 7.01 1.25
C PRO A 33 -8.93 5.89 0.79
N ALA A 34 -9.33 4.64 1.05
CA ALA A 34 -8.73 3.49 0.39
C ALA A 34 -8.96 3.57 -1.13
N CYS A 35 -7.97 3.13 -1.92
CA CYS A 35 -8.06 3.09 -3.38
C CYS A 35 -7.68 1.71 -3.95
N THR A 36 -8.11 1.46 -5.17
CA THR A 36 -7.71 0.32 -6.00
C THR A 36 -6.54 0.70 -6.91
N LEU A 37 -5.81 -0.31 -7.43
CA LEU A 37 -4.73 -0.06 -8.40
C LEU A 37 -5.26 0.54 -9.72
N ALA A 38 -6.51 0.25 -10.08
CA ALA A 38 -7.17 0.86 -11.24
C ALA A 38 -7.45 2.35 -11.02
N GLU A 39 -7.92 2.73 -9.83
CA GLU A 39 -8.10 4.15 -9.46
C GLU A 39 -6.77 4.89 -9.38
N LEU A 40 -5.70 4.25 -8.89
CA LEU A 40 -4.35 4.81 -8.93
C LEU A 40 -3.87 5.06 -10.36
N ALA A 41 -4.07 4.10 -11.27
CA ALA A 41 -3.71 4.28 -12.69
C ALA A 41 -4.52 5.42 -13.35
N ALA A 42 -5.80 5.54 -13.02
CA ALA A 42 -6.66 6.63 -13.47
C ALA A 42 -6.19 8.00 -12.93
N GLU A 43 -5.77 8.06 -11.65
CA GLU A 43 -5.19 9.25 -11.03
C GLU A 43 -3.90 9.69 -11.73
N ILE A 44 -2.99 8.75 -12.01
CA ILE A 44 -1.74 9.01 -12.72
C ILE A 44 -2.05 9.53 -14.12
N THR A 45 -2.98 8.92 -14.84
CA THR A 45 -3.41 9.36 -16.16
C THR A 45 -3.94 10.80 -16.11
N ARG A 46 -4.82 11.09 -15.14
CA ARG A 46 -5.41 12.42 -14.98
C ARG A 46 -4.38 13.52 -14.71
N ARG A 47 -3.34 13.22 -13.91
CA ARG A 47 -2.30 14.21 -13.57
C ARG A 47 -1.20 14.35 -14.63
N SER A 48 -0.84 13.26 -15.30
CA SER A 48 0.26 13.26 -16.27
C SER A 48 -0.17 13.53 -17.70
N GLY A 49 -1.45 13.32 -18.04
CA GLY A 49 -1.96 13.36 -19.42
C GLY A 49 -1.53 12.17 -20.29
N THR A 50 -0.74 11.23 -19.75
CA THR A 50 -0.32 10.01 -20.44
C THR A 50 -1.24 8.85 -20.02
N GLU A 51 -1.76 8.07 -20.98
CA GLU A 51 -2.61 6.91 -20.66
C GLU A 51 -1.82 5.86 -19.87
N VAL A 52 -2.26 5.58 -18.64
CA VAL A 52 -1.74 4.51 -17.78
C VAL A 52 -2.88 3.57 -17.43
N ARG A 53 -2.70 2.27 -17.68
CA ARG A 53 -3.70 1.23 -17.40
C ARG A 53 -3.18 0.23 -16.38
N TYR A 54 -4.04 -0.10 -15.41
CA TYR A 54 -3.83 -1.25 -14.55
C TYR A 54 -4.15 -2.54 -15.32
N THR A 55 -3.25 -3.52 -15.26
CA THR A 55 -3.43 -4.86 -15.83
C THR A 55 -3.21 -5.88 -14.73
N ASP A 56 -4.27 -6.58 -14.33
CA ASP A 56 -4.14 -7.70 -13.38
C ASP A 56 -3.52 -8.91 -14.10
N VAL A 57 -2.46 -9.46 -13.52
CA VAL A 57 -1.73 -10.62 -14.07
C VAL A 57 -1.47 -11.65 -12.98
N PRO A 58 -1.33 -12.95 -13.33
CA PRO A 58 -0.91 -13.95 -12.35
C PRO A 58 0.40 -13.57 -11.67
N GLU A 59 0.56 -13.94 -10.39
CA GLU A 59 1.75 -13.63 -9.57
C GLU A 59 3.07 -14.02 -10.26
N THR A 60 3.14 -15.22 -10.83
CA THR A 60 4.33 -15.70 -11.55
C THR A 60 4.63 -14.88 -12.79
N ALA A 61 3.61 -14.37 -13.48
CA ALA A 61 3.76 -13.46 -14.59
C ALA A 61 4.22 -12.07 -14.12
N HIS A 62 3.71 -11.59 -12.98
CA HIS A 62 4.14 -10.32 -12.38
C HIS A 62 5.62 -10.36 -12.00
N ALA A 63 6.06 -11.39 -11.28
CA ALA A 63 7.46 -11.57 -10.91
C ALA A 63 8.38 -11.62 -12.14
N ARG A 64 7.97 -12.33 -13.20
CA ARG A 64 8.73 -12.37 -14.46
C ARG A 64 8.85 -10.98 -15.10
N VAL A 65 7.77 -10.21 -15.17
CA VAL A 65 7.78 -8.85 -15.73
C VAL A 65 8.72 -7.94 -14.93
N LEU A 66 8.71 -8.04 -13.60
CA LEU A 66 9.61 -7.27 -12.73
C LEU A 66 11.09 -7.66 -12.93
N ALA A 67 11.38 -8.95 -13.06
CA ALA A 67 12.73 -9.43 -13.34
C ALA A 67 13.23 -8.95 -14.73
N GLU A 68 12.37 -9.02 -15.75
CA GLU A 68 12.66 -8.48 -17.10
C GLU A 68 12.90 -6.96 -17.08
N ALA A 69 12.28 -6.24 -16.13
CA ALA A 69 12.51 -4.82 -15.89
C ALA A 69 13.82 -4.52 -15.11
N GLY A 70 14.61 -5.54 -14.76
CA GLY A 70 15.93 -5.41 -14.15
C GLY A 70 15.97 -5.56 -12.61
N LEU A 71 14.86 -5.97 -11.98
CA LEU A 71 14.87 -6.32 -10.56
C LEU A 71 15.55 -7.68 -10.35
N SER A 72 16.15 -7.89 -9.17
CA SER A 72 16.62 -9.22 -8.78
C SER A 72 15.43 -10.16 -8.57
N ASP A 73 15.65 -11.47 -8.80
CA ASP A 73 14.60 -12.47 -8.62
C ASP A 73 13.96 -12.40 -7.23
N ALA A 74 14.76 -12.22 -6.18
CA ALA A 74 14.26 -12.11 -4.81
C ALA A 74 13.31 -10.91 -4.63
N LEU A 75 13.66 -9.74 -5.19
CA LEU A 75 12.83 -8.55 -5.09
C LEU A 75 11.56 -8.66 -5.97
N ALA A 76 11.69 -9.26 -7.16
CA ALA A 76 10.56 -9.50 -8.04
C ALA A 76 9.49 -10.40 -7.40
N HIS A 77 9.91 -11.49 -6.75
CA HIS A 77 8.99 -12.37 -6.02
C HIS A 77 8.40 -11.69 -4.79
N LEU A 78 9.20 -10.93 -4.03
CA LEU A 78 8.70 -10.19 -2.86
C LEU A 78 7.58 -9.22 -3.24
N LEU A 79 7.75 -8.46 -4.33
CA LEU A 79 6.74 -7.50 -4.79
C LEU A 79 5.50 -8.19 -5.35
N ALA A 80 5.67 -9.29 -6.10
CA ALA A 80 4.55 -10.06 -6.62
C ALA A 80 3.68 -10.66 -5.50
N ASP A 81 4.30 -11.21 -4.45
CA ASP A 81 3.61 -11.73 -3.27
C ASP A 81 2.91 -10.61 -2.48
N ALA A 82 3.57 -9.46 -2.31
CA ALA A 82 2.96 -8.30 -1.65
C ALA A 82 1.65 -7.86 -2.34
N ASP A 83 1.64 -7.81 -3.67
CA ASP A 83 0.43 -7.51 -4.45
C ASP A 83 -0.66 -8.57 -4.29
N GLN A 84 -0.31 -9.86 -4.15
CA GLN A 84 -1.29 -10.88 -3.79
C GLN A 84 -1.85 -10.69 -2.37
N GLY A 85 -1.01 -10.25 -1.43
CA GLY A 85 -1.44 -9.85 -0.10
C GLY A 85 -2.45 -8.70 -0.12
N ILE A 86 -2.21 -7.68 -0.94
CA ILE A 86 -3.13 -6.55 -1.15
C ILE A 86 -4.48 -7.05 -1.71
N ARG A 87 -4.46 -7.96 -2.69
CA ARG A 87 -5.70 -8.58 -3.26
C ARG A 87 -6.51 -9.33 -2.21
N ARG A 88 -5.84 -9.95 -1.24
CA ARG A 88 -6.48 -10.64 -0.10
C ARG A 88 -6.95 -9.69 1.01
N GLY A 89 -6.82 -8.38 0.82
CA GLY A 89 -7.25 -7.37 1.79
C GLY A 89 -6.19 -7.01 2.84
N GLY A 90 -4.93 -7.43 2.68
CA GLY A 90 -3.86 -7.18 3.65
C GLY A 90 -3.51 -5.71 3.89
N CYS A 91 -4.00 -4.79 3.06
CA CYS A 91 -3.86 -3.34 3.23
C CYS A 91 -5.20 -2.64 3.39
N THR A 92 -6.15 -3.28 4.07
CA THR A 92 -7.43 -2.68 4.44
C THR A 92 -7.58 -2.84 5.94
N PRO A 93 -7.52 -1.75 6.73
CA PRO A 93 -7.73 -1.80 8.18
C PRO A 93 -9.06 -2.48 8.51
N THR A 94 -9.04 -3.35 9.52
CA THR A 94 -10.15 -4.17 10.02
C THR A 94 -10.60 -3.80 11.44
N ALA A 95 -9.80 -3.02 12.18
CA ALA A 95 -10.08 -2.61 13.56
C ALA A 95 -10.03 -1.08 13.79
N ALA A 96 -10.20 -0.66 15.04
CA ALA A 96 -10.36 0.74 15.46
C ALA A 96 -9.32 1.66 14.82
N THR A 97 -9.83 2.59 14.01
CA THR A 97 -9.03 3.63 13.36
C THR A 97 -8.53 4.62 14.40
N TRP A 98 -7.32 5.09 14.17
CA TRP A 98 -6.74 6.23 14.87
C TRP A 98 -7.76 7.39 14.88
N PRO A 99 -8.06 8.01 16.04
CA PRO A 99 -8.87 9.22 16.05
C PRO A 99 -8.09 10.33 15.33
N ALA A 100 -8.69 10.87 14.27
CA ALA A 100 -8.15 12.02 13.55
C ALA A 100 -8.03 13.26 14.43
#